data_AF-A0A382YWZ1-F1
#
_entry.id   AF-A0A382YWZ1-F1
#
_cell.length_a   1.000
_cell.length_b   1.000
_cell.length_c   1.000
_cell.angle_alpha   90.00
_cell.angle_beta   90.00
_cell.angle_gamma   90.00
#
_symmetry.space_group_name_H-M   'P 1'
#
loop_
_entity.id
_entity.type
_entity.pdbx_description
1 polymer ?
#
loop_
_entity_poly.entity_id
_entity_poly.type
_entity_poly.pdbx_seq_one_letter_code
_entity_poly.pdbx_strand_id
1 'polypeptide(L)'
;MFLAQSEQQLSDEYLTQGYIIRPVADIEALEWVRSQFIRLISDALGVRADGRPEDTLNQVHQKVPVSELNTFRLKIIHSFNAIEDFRQMYFRVARPYLETLVGNELAMQLRVSLSIQLPGDDSSLLPVHADTWAGDSSFEVVVWLPLVDCYGTKTMYILPPDASERLSQQFIEKAGKSSEDLY
;
A
#
# COMPACT_ATOMS: atom_id res chain seq x y z
N MET A 1 17.20 11.85 20.25
CA MET A 1 16.19 10.83 20.59
C MET A 1 16.93 9.65 21.18
N PHE A 2 16.47 9.10 22.30
CA PHE A 2 17.10 7.92 22.90
C PHE A 2 16.45 6.68 22.30
N LEU A 3 17.04 6.14 21.22
CA LEU A 3 16.57 4.94 20.55
C LEU A 3 17.22 3.69 21.16
N ALA A 4 16.45 2.62 21.29
CA ALA A 4 16.97 1.28 21.50
C ALA A 4 17.81 0.82 20.31
N GLN A 5 18.70 -0.15 20.52
CA GLN A 5 19.55 -0.67 19.44
C GLN A 5 18.74 -1.21 18.25
N SER A 6 17.61 -1.86 18.51
CA SER A 6 16.71 -2.38 17.46
C SER A 6 16.05 -1.25 16.65
N GLU A 7 15.73 -0.13 17.30
CA GLU A 7 15.14 1.04 16.65
C GLU A 7 16.18 1.74 15.76
N GLN A 8 17.42 1.88 16.25
CA GLN A 8 18.53 2.40 15.45
C GLN A 8 18.80 1.54 14.21
N GLN A 9 18.83 0.21 14.36
CA GLN A 9 19.03 -0.72 13.24
C GLN A 9 17.91 -0.59 12.19
N LEU A 10 16.66 -0.44 12.61
CA LEU A 10 15.53 -0.27 11.71
C LEU A 10 15.64 1.06 10.94
N SER A 11 16.02 2.14 11.61
CA SER A 11 16.23 3.45 10.96
C SER A 11 17.40 3.43 9.98
N ASP A 12 18.51 2.79 10.35
CA ASP A 12 19.69 2.67 9.47
C ASP A 12 19.36 1.83 8.22
N GLU A 13 18.59 0.75 8.38
CA GLU A 13 18.09 -0.07 7.25
C GLU A 13 17.21 0.76 6.32
N TYR A 14 16.23 1.51 6.87
CA TYR A 14 15.34 2.36 6.08
C TYR A 14 16.11 3.45 5.32
N LEU A 15 17.07 4.13 5.97
CA LEU A 15 17.89 5.17 5.33
C LEU A 15 18.78 4.61 4.22
N THR A 16 19.26 3.37 4.36
CA THR A 16 20.14 2.72 3.38
C THR A 16 19.34 2.15 2.20
N GLN A 17 18.21 1.49 2.48
CA GLN A 17 17.45 0.74 1.48
C GLN A 17 16.27 1.53 0.88
N GLY A 18 15.85 2.60 1.53
CA GLY A 18 14.64 3.36 1.18
C GLY A 18 13.33 2.69 1.60
N TYR A 19 13.36 1.50 2.19
CA TYR A 19 12.20 0.77 2.69
C TYR A 19 12.59 -0.24 3.77
N ILE A 20 11.58 -0.74 4.50
CA ILE A 20 11.69 -1.93 5.35
C ILE A 20 10.52 -2.87 5.09
N ILE A 21 10.74 -4.17 5.24
CA ILE A 21 9.68 -5.19 5.19
C ILE A 21 9.67 -5.90 6.55
N ARG A 22 8.51 -5.89 7.23
CA ARG A 22 8.34 -6.48 8.55
C ARG A 22 6.98 -7.16 8.68
N PRO A 23 6.84 -8.16 9.57
CA PRO A 23 5.53 -8.64 10.00
C PRO A 23 4.69 -7.50 10.57
N VAL A 24 3.36 -7.61 10.47
CA VAL A 24 2.47 -6.66 11.16
C VAL A 24 2.77 -6.65 12.65
N ALA A 25 2.78 -5.45 13.24
CA ALA A 25 2.99 -5.27 14.67
C ALA A 25 1.80 -5.75 15.51
N ASP A 26 0.61 -5.81 14.89
CA ASP A 26 -0.64 -6.18 15.55
C ASP A 26 -1.46 -7.09 14.62
N ILE A 27 -1.44 -8.39 14.92
CA ILE A 27 -2.12 -9.41 14.11
C ILE A 27 -3.65 -9.34 14.26
N GLU A 28 -4.15 -8.97 15.44
CA GLU A 28 -5.60 -8.81 15.67
C GLU A 28 -6.14 -7.65 14.83
N ALA A 29 -5.36 -6.57 14.72
CA ALA A 29 -5.69 -5.46 13.86
C ALA A 29 -5.74 -5.85 12.38
N LEU A 30 -4.77 -6.64 11.91
CA LEU A 30 -4.78 -7.19 10.55
C LEU A 30 -6.03 -8.04 10.29
N GLU A 31 -6.32 -9.00 11.17
CA GLU A 31 -7.46 -9.90 11.01
C GLU A 31 -8.79 -9.14 11.00
N TRP A 32 -8.93 -8.12 11.86
CA TRP A 32 -10.09 -7.25 11.85
C TRP A 32 -10.21 -6.45 10.55
N VAL A 33 -9.10 -5.87 10.04
CA VAL A 33 -9.11 -5.15 8.76
C VAL A 33 -9.54 -6.09 7.63
N ARG A 34 -8.96 -7.30 7.57
CA ARG A 34 -9.33 -8.35 6.60
C ARG A 34 -10.81 -8.70 6.69
N SER A 35 -11.36 -8.87 7.90
CA SER A 35 -12.78 -9.18 8.08
C SER A 35 -13.69 -8.06 7.56
N GLN A 36 -13.30 -6.79 7.73
CA GLN A 36 -14.06 -5.68 7.13
C GLN A 36 -14.03 -5.73 5.61
N PHE A 37 -12.87 -5.97 4.99
CA PHE A 37 -12.79 -6.10 3.53
C PHE A 37 -13.65 -7.24 3.00
N ILE A 38 -13.60 -8.42 3.62
CA ILE A 38 -14.39 -9.58 3.19
C ILE A 38 -15.88 -9.26 3.25
N ARG A 39 -16.35 -8.66 4.35
CA ARG A 39 -17.74 -8.24 4.53
C ARG A 39 -18.14 -7.25 3.44
N LEU A 40 -17.38 -6.16 3.28
CA LEU A 40 -17.67 -5.10 2.32
C LEU A 40 -17.65 -5.57 0.86
N ILE A 41 -16.72 -6.45 0.50
CA ILE A 41 -16.65 -7.06 -0.84
C ILE A 41 -17.84 -7.97 -1.05
N SER A 42 -18.18 -8.82 -0.09
CA SER A 42 -19.32 -9.75 -0.19
C SER A 42 -20.64 -9.00 -0.34
N ASP A 43 -20.84 -7.96 0.47
CA ASP A 43 -21.99 -7.05 0.39
C ASP A 43 -22.03 -6.33 -0.97
N ALA A 44 -20.88 -5.87 -1.46
CA ALA A 44 -20.81 -5.16 -2.74
C ALA A 44 -21.12 -6.06 -3.95
N LEU A 45 -20.81 -7.35 -3.86
CA LEU A 45 -21.03 -8.36 -4.90
C LEU A 45 -22.37 -9.11 -4.75
N GLY A 46 -23.10 -8.91 -3.66
CA GLY A 46 -24.34 -9.62 -3.36
C GLY A 46 -24.13 -11.13 -3.14
N VAL A 47 -22.96 -11.53 -2.67
CA VAL A 47 -22.61 -12.92 -2.37
C VAL A 47 -22.51 -13.13 -0.86
N ARG A 48 -22.64 -14.39 -0.42
CA ARG A 48 -22.36 -14.73 0.98
C ARG A 48 -20.85 -14.77 1.18
N ALA A 49 -20.41 -14.38 2.38
CA ALA A 49 -19.05 -14.60 2.84
C ALA A 49 -18.92 -16.05 3.37
N ASP A 50 -19.18 -17.05 2.53
CA ASP A 50 -19.10 -18.47 2.85
C ASP A 50 -17.86 -19.10 2.22
N GLY A 51 -16.73 -19.02 2.93
CA GLY A 51 -15.48 -19.59 2.44
C GLY A 51 -14.27 -19.12 3.23
N ARG A 52 -13.07 -19.43 2.73
CA ARG A 52 -11.86 -18.90 3.33
C ARG A 52 -11.73 -17.41 2.93
N PRO A 53 -11.32 -16.52 3.84
CA PRO A 53 -11.00 -15.13 3.56
C PRO A 53 -10.22 -14.89 2.25
N GLU A 54 -9.25 -15.76 1.99
CA GLU A 54 -8.38 -15.73 0.82
C GLU A 54 -9.15 -15.90 -0.48
N ASP A 55 -10.24 -16.68 -0.48
CA ASP A 55 -11.03 -16.93 -1.68
C ASP A 55 -11.72 -15.62 -2.11
N THR A 56 -12.29 -14.86 -1.16
CA THR A 56 -12.87 -13.54 -1.46
C THR A 56 -11.82 -12.56 -1.97
N LEU A 57 -10.68 -12.43 -1.28
CA LEU A 57 -9.67 -11.42 -1.61
C LEU A 57 -8.91 -11.73 -2.90
N ASN A 58 -8.65 -13.01 -3.21
CA ASN A 58 -7.93 -13.40 -4.42
C ASN A 58 -8.82 -13.49 -5.67
N GLN A 59 -10.12 -13.72 -5.52
CA GLN A 59 -11.00 -14.07 -6.64
C GLN A 59 -11.97 -12.97 -7.07
N VAL A 60 -11.79 -11.73 -6.60
CA VAL A 60 -12.63 -10.57 -7.02
C VAL A 60 -12.70 -10.44 -8.55
N HIS A 61 -11.60 -10.73 -9.25
CA HIS A 61 -11.51 -10.69 -10.72
C HIS A 61 -12.49 -11.63 -11.44
N GLN A 62 -13.02 -12.65 -10.76
CA GLN A 62 -14.04 -13.55 -11.33
C GLN A 62 -15.44 -12.90 -11.38
N LYS A 63 -15.65 -11.83 -10.61
CA LYS A 63 -16.96 -11.16 -10.45
C LYS A 63 -16.94 -9.71 -10.90
N VAL A 64 -15.78 -9.06 -10.87
CA VAL A 64 -15.61 -7.66 -11.26
C VAL A 64 -14.76 -7.59 -12.53
N PRO A 65 -15.35 -7.25 -13.69
CA PRO A 65 -14.58 -7.04 -14.91
C PRO A 65 -13.73 -5.76 -14.80
N VAL A 66 -12.65 -5.68 -15.59
CA VAL A 66 -11.75 -4.50 -15.63
C VAL A 66 -12.52 -3.20 -15.86
N SER A 67 -13.55 -3.21 -16.72
CA SER A 67 -14.41 -2.06 -17.01
C SER A 67 -15.16 -1.50 -15.80
N GLU A 68 -15.36 -2.31 -14.75
CA GLU A 68 -16.06 -1.92 -13.52
C GLU A 68 -15.11 -1.75 -12.33
N LEU A 69 -13.82 -2.07 -12.50
CA LEU A 69 -12.83 -2.11 -11.43
C LEU A 69 -12.72 -0.79 -10.68
N ASN A 70 -12.67 0.35 -11.38
CA ASN A 70 -12.55 1.65 -10.72
C ASN A 70 -13.80 1.99 -9.90
N THR A 71 -15.00 1.74 -10.44
CA THR A 71 -16.27 1.93 -9.73
C THR A 71 -16.32 1.07 -8.47
N PHE A 72 -15.92 -0.20 -8.59
CA PHE A 72 -15.83 -1.13 -7.46
C PHE A 72 -14.82 -0.63 -6.41
N ARG A 73 -13.60 -0.25 -6.82
CA ARG A 73 -12.54 0.28 -5.96
C ARG A 73 -13.02 1.49 -5.16
N LEU A 74 -13.65 2.47 -5.81
CA LEU A 74 -14.18 3.66 -5.14
C LEU A 74 -15.29 3.33 -4.14
N LYS A 75 -16.18 2.39 -4.47
CA LYS A 75 -17.23 1.91 -3.55
C LYS A 75 -16.62 1.30 -2.28
N ILE A 76 -15.60 0.45 -2.42
CA ILE A 76 -14.92 -0.17 -1.27
C ILE A 76 -14.16 0.90 -0.45
N ILE A 77 -13.43 1.81 -1.10
CA ILE A 77 -12.73 2.94 -0.44
C ILE A 77 -13.70 3.76 0.41
N HIS A 78 -14.84 4.13 -0.15
CA HIS A 78 -15.83 4.91 0.57
C HIS A 78 -16.38 4.13 1.77
N SER A 79 -16.64 2.83 1.58
CA SER A 79 -17.27 1.98 2.60
C SER A 79 -16.37 1.74 3.81
N PHE A 80 -15.09 1.40 3.63
CA PHE A 80 -14.22 1.17 4.80
C PHE A 80 -13.79 2.47 5.49
N ASN A 81 -13.61 3.58 4.75
CA ASN A 81 -13.29 4.87 5.36
C ASN A 81 -14.46 5.48 6.15
N ALA A 82 -15.68 4.97 5.96
CA ALA A 82 -16.85 5.34 6.76
C ALA A 82 -16.92 4.58 8.10
N ILE A 83 -16.09 3.55 8.31
CA ILE A 83 -16.02 2.82 9.58
C ILE A 83 -15.11 3.60 10.52
N GLU A 84 -15.67 4.07 11.64
CA GLU A 84 -15.01 4.94 12.62
C GLU A 84 -13.63 4.41 13.05
N ASP A 85 -13.57 3.13 13.43
CA ASP A 85 -12.34 2.51 13.95
C ASP A 85 -11.33 2.09 12.88
N PHE A 86 -11.66 2.17 11.58
CA PHE A 86 -10.83 1.57 10.53
C PHE A 86 -9.43 2.18 10.48
N ARG A 87 -9.33 3.51 10.58
CA ARG A 87 -8.03 4.21 10.56
C ARG A 87 -7.16 3.81 11.74
N GLN A 88 -7.75 3.70 12.92
CA GLN A 88 -7.04 3.27 14.13
C GLN A 88 -6.53 1.83 13.99
N MET A 89 -7.38 0.93 13.50
CA MET A 89 -7.00 -0.46 13.26
C MET A 89 -5.91 -0.58 12.20
N TYR A 90 -6.00 0.19 11.11
CA TYR A 90 -4.94 0.27 10.10
C TYR A 90 -3.63 0.80 10.68
N PHE A 91 -3.64 1.86 11.50
CA PHE A 91 -2.43 2.40 12.11
C PHE A 91 -1.74 1.39 13.04
N ARG A 92 -2.51 0.62 13.81
CA ARG A 92 -1.99 -0.40 14.74
C ARG A 92 -1.09 -1.44 14.04
N VAL A 93 -1.34 -1.77 12.77
CA VAL A 93 -0.56 -2.80 12.06
C VAL A 93 0.92 -2.43 11.88
N ALA A 94 1.26 -1.15 11.94
CA ALA A 94 2.61 -0.64 11.67
C ALA A 94 3.11 0.38 12.71
N ARG A 95 2.33 0.63 13.77
CA ARG A 95 2.58 1.67 14.77
C ARG A 95 4.03 1.76 15.27
N PRO A 96 4.67 0.70 15.80
CA PRO A 96 6.03 0.82 16.35
C PRO A 96 7.05 1.19 15.27
N TYR A 97 6.85 0.76 14.02
CA TYR A 97 7.73 1.11 12.92
C TYR A 97 7.59 2.58 12.54
N LEU A 98 6.35 3.09 12.47
CA LEU A 98 6.09 4.49 12.21
C LEU A 98 6.64 5.40 13.31
N GLU A 99 6.38 5.05 14.58
CA GLU A 99 6.89 5.80 15.73
C GLU A 99 8.43 5.86 15.74
N THR A 100 9.09 4.80 15.26
CA THR A 100 10.56 4.76 15.11
C THR A 100 11.06 5.64 13.96
N LEU A 101 10.41 5.56 12.79
CA LEU A 101 10.89 6.22 11.56
C LEU A 101 10.58 7.71 11.51
N VAL A 102 9.39 8.11 11.94
CA VAL A 102 8.85 9.46 11.77
C VAL A 102 8.40 10.11 13.08
N GLY A 103 8.64 9.46 14.22
CA GLY A 103 8.27 9.95 15.55
C GLY A 103 6.82 9.64 15.91
N ASN A 104 6.37 10.05 17.10
CA ASN A 104 5.02 9.79 17.60
C ASN A 104 4.05 10.98 17.48
N GLU A 105 4.54 12.16 17.07
CA GLU A 105 3.72 13.35 16.77
C GLU A 105 3.17 13.30 15.33
N LEU A 106 2.68 12.13 14.92
CA LEU A 106 2.28 11.85 13.53
C LEU A 106 0.91 12.40 13.19
N ALA A 107 0.81 13.04 12.03
CA ALA A 107 -0.46 13.28 11.36
C ALA A 107 -0.72 12.14 10.37
N MET A 108 -1.57 11.18 10.77
CA MET A 108 -2.03 10.14 9.83
C MET A 108 -3.00 10.73 8.80
N GLN A 109 -2.86 10.32 7.54
CA GLN A 109 -3.82 10.62 6.46
C GLN A 109 -5.27 10.41 6.89
N LEU A 110 -6.16 11.33 6.47
CA LEU A 110 -7.58 11.32 6.85
C LEU A 110 -8.36 10.16 6.24
N ARG A 111 -7.88 9.62 5.11
CA ARG A 111 -8.50 8.49 4.42
C ARG A 111 -7.41 7.53 3.99
N VAL A 112 -7.66 6.25 4.16
CA VAL A 112 -6.77 5.18 3.67
C VAL A 112 -7.14 4.87 2.22
N SER A 113 -6.12 4.72 1.37
CA SER A 113 -6.25 4.37 -0.04
C SER A 113 -6.32 2.86 -0.25
N LEU A 114 -6.82 2.43 -1.41
CA LEU A 114 -6.88 1.03 -1.81
C LEU A 114 -6.41 0.87 -3.25
N SER A 115 -5.49 -0.07 -3.45
CA SER A 115 -5.11 -0.56 -4.76
C SER A 115 -5.65 -1.98 -4.98
N ILE A 116 -6.13 -2.25 -6.19
CA ILE A 116 -6.62 -3.56 -6.61
C ILE A 116 -6.02 -3.83 -7.99
N GLN A 117 -5.22 -4.89 -8.09
CA GLN A 117 -4.68 -5.40 -9.36
C GLN A 117 -5.46 -6.66 -9.78
N LEU A 118 -6.02 -6.65 -10.98
CA LEU A 118 -6.61 -7.86 -11.57
C LEU A 118 -5.60 -8.58 -12.46
N PRO A 119 -5.64 -9.91 -12.57
CA PRO A 119 -4.78 -10.65 -13.49
C PRO A 119 -4.98 -10.19 -14.94
N GLY A 120 -3.88 -9.87 -15.63
CA GLY A 120 -3.90 -9.44 -17.03
C GLY A 120 -4.42 -8.02 -17.27
N ASP A 121 -4.65 -7.24 -16.22
CA ASP A 121 -5.02 -5.82 -16.30
C ASP A 121 -3.76 -4.93 -16.25
N ASP A 122 -3.42 -4.29 -17.37
CA ASP A 122 -2.34 -3.32 -17.45
C ASP A 122 -2.79 -1.89 -17.11
N SER A 123 -4.09 -1.61 -17.08
CA SER A 123 -4.63 -0.28 -16.80
C SER A 123 -4.39 0.20 -15.36
N SER A 124 -4.07 -0.73 -14.46
CA SER A 124 -3.71 -0.46 -13.07
C SER A 124 -2.19 -0.45 -12.82
N LEU A 125 -1.37 -0.63 -13.86
CA LEU A 125 0.09 -0.52 -13.74
C LEU A 125 0.50 0.95 -13.70
N LEU A 126 1.38 1.27 -12.75
CA LEU A 126 1.95 2.61 -12.63
C LEU A 126 3.37 2.60 -13.22
N PRO A 127 3.74 3.59 -14.07
CA PRO A 127 5.13 3.82 -14.43
C PRO A 127 5.99 4.03 -13.19
N VAL A 128 7.31 3.90 -13.36
CA VAL A 128 8.23 4.29 -12.29
C VAL A 128 7.93 5.74 -11.88
N HIS A 129 7.61 5.93 -10.61
CA HIS A 129 7.25 7.22 -10.03
C HIS A 129 7.77 7.32 -8.60
N ALA A 130 7.75 8.53 -8.06
CA ALA A 130 7.89 8.79 -6.64
C ALA A 130 6.81 9.80 -6.22
N ASP A 131 6.22 9.61 -5.06
CA ASP A 131 5.18 10.51 -4.52
C ASP A 131 5.70 11.95 -4.38
N THR A 132 6.99 12.11 -4.06
CA THR A 132 7.66 13.43 -4.02
C THR A 132 7.76 14.11 -5.38
N TRP A 133 7.72 13.37 -6.49
CA TRP A 133 7.65 13.95 -7.84
C TRP A 133 6.23 14.44 -8.16
N ALA A 134 5.23 13.86 -7.51
CA ALA A 134 3.82 14.24 -7.65
C ALA A 134 3.40 15.39 -6.70
N GLY A 135 4.30 15.85 -5.85
CA GLY A 135 4.09 16.99 -4.95
C GLY A 135 3.87 16.62 -3.47
N ASP A 136 3.98 15.34 -3.13
CA ASP A 136 3.88 14.89 -1.73
C ASP A 136 5.15 15.23 -0.95
N SER A 137 5.04 15.36 0.37
CA SER A 137 6.17 15.78 1.21
C SER A 137 7.21 14.66 1.32
N SER A 138 8.49 15.02 1.24
CA SER A 138 9.61 14.09 1.47
C SER A 138 9.72 13.60 2.92
N PHE A 139 8.87 14.10 3.82
CA PHE A 139 8.80 13.72 5.23
C PHE A 139 7.63 12.78 5.53
N GLU A 140 7.01 12.22 4.49
CA GLU A 140 5.96 11.21 4.60
C GLU A 140 6.54 9.79 4.49
N VAL A 141 5.92 8.85 5.20
CA VAL A 141 6.23 7.41 5.10
C VAL A 141 4.98 6.68 4.67
N VAL A 142 5.12 5.89 3.60
CA VAL A 142 4.04 5.07 3.07
C VAL A 142 4.01 3.72 3.79
N VAL A 143 2.84 3.36 4.32
CA VAL A 143 2.56 1.99 4.77
C VAL A 143 1.85 1.27 3.65
N TRP A 144 2.43 0.19 3.16
CA TRP A 144 1.78 -0.75 2.25
C TRP A 144 1.45 -2.04 2.98
N LEU A 145 0.15 -2.38 3.04
CA LEU A 145 -0.36 -3.58 3.69
C LEU A 145 -1.02 -4.51 2.65
N PRO A 146 -0.36 -5.59 2.22
CA PRO A 146 -1.00 -6.58 1.38
C PRO A 146 -2.03 -7.38 2.19
N LEU A 147 -3.26 -7.49 1.67
CA LEU A 147 -4.32 -8.30 2.30
C LEU A 147 -4.29 -9.77 1.89
N VAL A 148 -3.35 -10.14 1.01
CA VAL A 148 -3.17 -11.47 0.43
C VAL A 148 -1.69 -11.75 0.26
N ASP A 149 -1.32 -13.02 0.14
CA ASP A 149 0.08 -13.38 -0.13
C ASP A 149 0.53 -12.82 -1.48
N CYS A 150 1.68 -12.15 -1.48
CA CYS A 150 2.30 -11.54 -2.65
C CYS A 150 3.43 -12.42 -3.18
N TYR A 151 3.41 -12.69 -4.49
CA TYR A 151 4.41 -13.52 -5.16
C TYR A 151 4.39 -13.27 -6.67
N GLY A 152 5.52 -13.49 -7.35
CA GLY A 152 5.63 -13.33 -8.80
C GLY A 152 5.17 -11.95 -9.27
N THR A 153 4.21 -11.90 -10.19
CA THR A 153 3.65 -10.63 -10.71
C THR A 153 2.63 -9.97 -9.78
N LYS A 154 2.24 -10.63 -8.68
CA LYS A 154 1.32 -10.12 -7.66
C LYS A 154 2.10 -9.48 -6.52
N THR A 155 2.90 -8.46 -6.83
CA THR A 155 3.79 -7.79 -5.88
C THR A 155 3.91 -6.31 -6.22
N MET A 156 4.40 -5.54 -5.26
CA MET A 156 4.97 -4.21 -5.50
C MET A 156 6.43 -4.35 -5.94
N TYR A 157 6.87 -3.48 -6.84
CA TYR A 157 8.27 -3.32 -7.22
C TYR A 157 8.78 -2.00 -6.66
N ILE A 158 9.92 -2.03 -6.00
CA ILE A 158 10.57 -0.84 -5.43
C ILE A 158 11.91 -0.68 -6.15
N LEU A 159 12.15 0.52 -6.67
CA LEU A 159 13.44 0.88 -7.25
C LEU A 159 14.39 1.27 -6.10
N PRO A 160 15.52 0.54 -5.89
CA PRO A 160 16.43 0.86 -4.79
C PRO A 160 17.07 2.25 -4.95
N PRO A 161 17.49 2.91 -3.85
CA PRO A 161 18.06 4.26 -3.86
C PRO A 161 19.16 4.48 -4.92
N ASP A 162 20.16 3.59 -5.00
CA ASP A 162 21.25 3.69 -5.98
C ASP A 162 20.77 3.65 -7.44
N ALA A 163 19.72 2.87 -7.72
CA ALA A 163 19.12 2.80 -9.05
C ALA A 163 18.25 4.04 -9.32
N SER A 164 17.55 4.53 -8.30
CA SER A 164 16.77 5.77 -8.36
C SER A 164 17.67 7.00 -8.57
N GLU A 165 18.84 7.07 -7.93
CA GLU A 165 19.78 8.18 -8.11
C GLU A 165 20.33 8.22 -9.54
N ARG A 166 20.72 7.06 -10.09
CA ARG A 166 21.14 6.94 -11.49
C ARG A 166 20.03 7.35 -12.46
N LEU A 167 18.80 6.95 -12.18
CA LEU A 167 17.63 7.35 -12.97
C LEU A 167 17.44 8.87 -12.91
N SER A 168 17.50 9.48 -11.73
CA SER A 168 17.37 10.93 -11.53
C SER A 168 18.44 11.74 -12.25
N GLN A 169 19.69 11.27 -12.28
CA GLN A 169 20.77 11.92 -13.03
C GLN A 169 20.49 11.93 -14.55
N GLN A 170 19.92 10.85 -15.07
CA GLN A 170 19.53 10.73 -16.49
C GLN A 170 18.21 11.45 -16.82
N PHE A 171 17.39 11.76 -15.82
CA PHE A 171 16.12 12.48 -16.01
C PHE A 171 16.34 13.89 -16.56
N ILE A 172 17.41 14.57 -16.16
CA ILE A 172 17.79 15.89 -16.70
C ILE A 172 18.08 15.79 -18.21
N GLU A 173 18.66 14.68 -18.66
CA GLU A 173 18.92 14.42 -20.09
C GLU A 173 17.66 14.00 -20.87
N LYS A 174 16.64 13.49 -20.17
CA LYS A 174 15.34 13.06 -20.73
C LYS A 174 14.20 14.07 -20.50
N ALA A 175 14.51 15.27 -20.00
CA ALA A 175 13.51 16.30 -19.71
C ALA A 175 12.64 16.60 -20.94
N GLY A 176 11.33 16.34 -20.82
CA GLY A 176 10.34 16.48 -21.90
C GLY A 176 9.67 15.18 -22.36
N LYS A 177 10.04 14.02 -21.79
CA LYS A 177 9.39 12.71 -22.04
C LYS A 177 8.50 12.29 -20.86
N SER A 178 7.43 11.55 -21.13
CA SER A 178 6.49 11.05 -20.11
C SER A 178 7.19 10.00 -19.23
N SER A 179 6.75 9.81 -17.99
CA SER A 179 7.20 8.67 -17.17
C SER A 179 6.83 7.32 -17.82
N GLU A 180 5.86 7.31 -18.73
CA GLU A 180 5.50 6.19 -19.59
C GLU A 180 6.60 5.81 -20.60
N ASP A 181 7.55 6.71 -20.91
CA ASP A 181 8.66 6.47 -21.84
C ASP A 181 9.91 5.87 -21.16
N LEU A 182 9.81 5.52 -19.87
CA LEU A 182 10.91 4.95 -19.07
C LEU A 182 10.93 3.41 -19.07
N TYR A 183 10.03 2.78 -19.82
CA TYR A 183 9.96 1.33 -20.03
C TYR A 183 10.83 0.83 -21.20
#